data_AF-A0A9D2PWZ9-F1
#
_entry.id   AF-A0A9D2PWZ9-F1
#
_cell.length_a   1.000
_cell.length_b   1.000
_cell.length_c   1.000
_cell.angle_alpha   90.00
_cell.angle_beta   90.00
_cell.angle_gamma   90.00
#
_symmetry.space_group_name_H-M   'P 1'
#
loop_
_entity.id
_entity.type
_entity.pdbx_description
1 polymer ?
#
loop_
_entity_poly.entity_id
_entity_poly.type
_entity_poly.pdbx_seq_one_letter_code
_entity_poly.pdbx_strand_id
1 'polypeptide(L)'
;MWTSVHWKKSWRPFGLWSWKRTRQRMRSCFEGDLDFSQVKTVNLDEYRGLAPDREQSYHYFMDRHLFSKVNINRSHIHIPDGMNEDWQEECGRYEQMIEELGGIDLQILGLGHNGHIGFNEPDSQFAPLTRRVDLTESTIEDVTVIADREALGKL
;
A
#
# COMPACT_ATOMS: atom_id res chain seq x y z
N MET A 1 -1.79 12.36 -2.95
CA MET A 1 -1.43 10.91 -2.99
C MET A 1 -2.61 10.09 -2.51
N TRP A 2 -2.62 8.79 -2.78
CA TRP A 2 -3.72 7.88 -2.44
C TRP A 2 -3.39 7.13 -1.17
N THR A 3 -4.31 6.99 -0.23
CA THR A 3 -4.18 6.03 0.86
C THR A 3 -5.52 5.39 1.17
N SER A 4 -5.54 4.07 1.26
CA SER A 4 -6.69 3.23 1.59
C SER A 4 -6.37 2.41 2.84
N VAL A 5 -7.08 2.63 3.95
CA VAL A 5 -7.03 1.69 5.08
C VAL A 5 -8.44 1.16 5.32
N HIS A 6 -8.69 -0.08 4.93
CA HIS A 6 -9.98 -0.72 5.17
C HIS A 6 -9.99 -1.45 6.50
N TRP A 7 -10.96 -1.11 7.35
CA TRP A 7 -11.21 -1.80 8.60
C TRP A 7 -12.61 -2.42 8.56
N LYS A 8 -12.72 -3.75 8.70
CA LYS A 8 -14.03 -4.41 8.87
C LYS A 8 -14.66 -3.92 10.19
N LYS A 9 -15.96 -3.57 10.14
CA LYS A 9 -16.81 -3.19 11.31
C LYS A 9 -16.87 -4.23 12.43
N SER A 10 -16.29 -5.41 12.25
CA SER A 10 -16.20 -6.45 13.29
C SER A 10 -14.79 -7.03 13.34
N TRP A 11 -13.90 -6.40 14.10
CA TRP A 11 -12.64 -7.03 14.50
C TRP A 11 -12.49 -7.00 16.02
N ARG A 12 -12.18 -8.17 16.59
CA ARG A 12 -11.69 -8.34 17.96
C ARG A 12 -10.16 -8.40 17.86
N PRO A 13 -9.41 -7.64 18.68
CA PRO A 13 -7.98 -7.46 18.49
C PRO A 13 -7.21 -8.72 18.89
N PHE A 14 -6.38 -9.24 18.00
CA PHE A 14 -5.31 -10.17 18.37
C PHE A 14 -4.03 -9.94 17.54
N GLY A 15 -2.96 -9.52 18.21
CA GLY A 15 -1.56 -9.84 17.87
C GLY A 15 -0.70 -8.75 17.22
N LEU A 16 0.02 -7.99 18.04
CA LEU A 16 1.26 -7.29 17.68
C LEU A 16 2.32 -8.28 17.17
N TRP A 17 3.08 -7.94 16.12
CA TRP A 17 4.33 -8.64 15.79
C TRP A 17 5.45 -7.69 15.37
N SER A 18 6.67 -7.95 15.87
CA SER A 18 7.89 -7.14 15.73
C SER A 18 8.74 -7.53 14.49
N TRP A 19 9.44 -6.53 13.95
CA TRP A 19 10.27 -6.46 12.72
C TRP A 19 11.18 -7.67 12.43
N LYS A 20 11.65 -8.42 13.43
CA LYS A 20 12.54 -9.58 13.22
C LYS A 20 11.82 -10.81 12.64
N ARG A 21 10.51 -10.97 12.87
CA ARG A 21 9.73 -12.14 12.38
C ARG A 21 9.25 -12.00 10.93
N THR A 22 9.03 -10.77 10.47
CA THR A 22 8.55 -10.48 9.10
C THR A 22 9.57 -10.92 8.04
N ARG A 23 10.87 -10.76 8.33
CA ARG A 23 11.96 -11.22 7.44
C ARG A 23 11.97 -12.75 7.21
N GLN A 24 11.70 -13.55 8.25
CA GLN A 24 11.68 -15.01 8.13
C GLN A 24 10.51 -15.51 7.28
N ARG A 25 9.33 -14.88 7.41
CA ARG A 25 8.17 -15.21 6.57
C ARG A 25 8.36 -14.74 5.12
N MET A 26 8.90 -13.53 4.89
CA MET A 26 9.31 -13.10 3.55
C MET A 26 10.31 -14.07 2.93
N ARG A 27 11.26 -14.60 3.71
CA ARG A 27 12.22 -15.60 3.24
C ARG A 27 11.53 -16.90 2.78
N SER A 28 10.57 -17.40 3.56
CA SER A 28 9.74 -18.56 3.19
C SER A 28 8.89 -18.30 1.94
N CYS A 29 8.39 -17.08 1.72
CA CYS A 29 7.71 -16.72 0.47
C CYS A 29 8.60 -16.91 -0.77
N PHE A 30 9.89 -16.63 -0.66
CA PHE A 30 10.85 -16.73 -1.77
C PHE A 30 11.55 -18.09 -1.86
N GLU A 31 11.38 -18.97 -0.86
CA GLU A 31 11.93 -20.33 -0.83
C GLU A 31 10.94 -21.38 -1.40
N GLY A 32 9.78 -20.94 -1.91
CA GLY A 32 8.82 -21.79 -2.63
C GLY A 32 7.81 -22.53 -1.75
N ASP A 33 7.81 -22.27 -0.44
CA ASP A 33 6.90 -22.93 0.51
C ASP A 33 5.47 -22.36 0.50
N LEU A 34 5.24 -21.24 -0.22
CA LEU A 34 3.96 -20.54 -0.28
C LEU A 34 3.52 -20.33 -1.74
N ASP A 35 2.28 -20.75 -2.05
CA ASP A 35 1.65 -20.55 -3.35
C ASP A 35 0.81 -19.26 -3.37
N PHE A 36 1.14 -18.35 -4.30
CA PHE A 36 0.46 -17.07 -4.49
C PHE A 36 -0.56 -17.07 -5.63
N SER A 37 -0.76 -18.19 -6.33
CA SER A 37 -1.59 -18.26 -7.53
C SER A 37 -3.05 -17.85 -7.30
N GLN A 38 -3.57 -18.10 -6.10
CA GLN A 38 -4.94 -17.74 -5.69
C GLN A 38 -4.99 -16.47 -4.82
N VAL A 39 -3.85 -15.88 -4.48
CA VAL A 39 -3.79 -14.68 -3.66
C VAL A 39 -4.25 -13.48 -4.46
N LYS A 40 -5.04 -12.61 -3.83
CA LYS A 40 -5.38 -11.27 -4.31
C LYS A 40 -4.78 -10.24 -3.36
N THR A 41 -4.17 -9.20 -3.93
CA THR A 41 -3.45 -8.19 -3.15
C THR A 41 -4.02 -6.82 -3.38
N VAL A 42 -4.15 -6.08 -2.29
CA VAL A 42 -4.58 -4.68 -2.27
C VAL A 42 -3.45 -3.89 -1.64
N ASN A 43 -2.88 -2.97 -2.41
CA ASN A 43 -1.86 -2.05 -1.91
C ASN A 43 -2.49 -0.90 -1.14
N LEU A 44 -1.74 -0.39 -0.17
CA LEU A 44 -2.23 0.62 0.76
C LEU A 44 -2.33 2.01 0.10
N ASP A 45 -1.40 2.34 -0.79
CA ASP A 45 -1.21 3.69 -1.30
C ASP A 45 -0.47 3.70 -2.65
N GLU A 46 -0.51 4.85 -3.32
CA GLU A 46 0.28 5.19 -4.51
C GLU A 46 0.42 6.72 -4.62
N TYR A 47 1.45 7.18 -5.33
CA TYR A 47 1.65 8.59 -5.67
C TYR A 47 0.72 9.02 -6.81
N ARG A 48 0.09 10.18 -6.65
CA ARG A 48 -0.70 10.79 -7.74
C ARG A 48 0.23 11.36 -8.80
N GLY A 49 -0.13 11.24 -10.08
CA GLY A 49 0.64 11.75 -11.21
C GLY A 49 1.88 10.93 -11.58
N LEU A 50 2.14 9.80 -10.91
CA LEU A 50 3.23 8.90 -11.27
C LEU A 50 2.70 7.74 -12.12
N ALA A 51 3.33 7.55 -13.28
CA ALA A 51 3.08 6.40 -14.11
C ALA A 51 3.64 5.12 -13.44
N PRO A 52 2.99 3.96 -13.63
CA PRO A 52 3.35 2.71 -12.95
C PRO A 52 4.72 2.13 -13.32
N ASP A 53 5.34 2.65 -14.40
CA ASP A 53 6.68 2.29 -14.86
C ASP A 53 7.78 3.21 -14.30
N ARG A 54 7.41 4.28 -13.58
CA ARG A 54 8.37 5.15 -12.88
C ARG A 54 8.98 4.40 -11.71
N GLU A 55 10.29 4.50 -11.54
CA GLU A 55 10.99 3.80 -10.45
C GLU A 55 10.52 4.21 -9.05
N GLN A 56 9.96 5.41 -8.93
CA GLN A 56 9.40 5.96 -7.68
C GLN A 56 7.96 5.51 -7.39
N SER A 57 7.27 4.91 -8.35
CA SER A 57 5.91 4.39 -8.16
C SER A 57 5.93 3.16 -7.25
N TYR A 58 4.92 3.04 -6.39
CA TYR A 58 4.74 1.83 -5.59
C TYR A 58 4.35 0.63 -6.44
N HIS A 59 3.69 0.82 -7.58
CA HIS A 59 3.54 -0.23 -8.59
C HIS A 59 4.89 -0.80 -9.04
N TYR A 60 5.83 0.05 -9.46
CA TYR A 60 7.17 -0.41 -9.85
C TYR A 60 7.91 -1.08 -8.68
N PHE A 61 7.88 -0.48 -7.49
CA PHE A 61 8.51 -1.02 -6.30
C PHE A 61 8.00 -2.42 -5.97
N MET A 62 6.67 -2.61 -5.94
CA MET A 62 6.06 -3.89 -5.62
C MET A 62 6.34 -4.95 -6.67
N ASP A 63 6.35 -4.58 -7.95
CA ASP A 63 6.72 -5.50 -9.01
C ASP A 63 8.16 -5.98 -8.84
N ARG A 64 9.11 -5.05 -8.73
CA ARG A 64 10.55 -5.33 -8.59
C ARG A 64 10.87 -6.16 -7.35
N HIS A 65 10.19 -5.90 -6.23
CA HIS A 65 10.56 -6.48 -4.95
C HIS A 65 9.77 -7.75 -4.60
N LEU A 66 8.52 -7.89 -5.06
CA LEU A 66 7.64 -9.00 -4.70
C LEU A 66 7.02 -9.69 -5.92
N PHE A 67 6.19 -8.99 -6.71
CA PHE A 67 5.31 -9.65 -7.69
C PHE A 67 6.07 -10.32 -8.83
N SER A 68 7.26 -9.83 -9.19
CA SER A 68 8.10 -10.49 -10.19
C SER A 68 8.79 -11.78 -9.71
N LYS A 69 8.65 -12.14 -8.43
CA LYS A 69 9.37 -13.24 -7.77
C LYS A 69 8.46 -14.33 -7.22
N VAL A 70 7.15 -14.15 -7.33
CA VAL A 70 6.12 -15.10 -6.86
C VAL A 70 5.17 -15.44 -8.00
N ASN A 71 4.48 -16.57 -7.90
CA ASN A 71 3.57 -17.08 -8.93
C ASN A 71 2.16 -16.46 -8.87
N ILE A 72 2.06 -15.16 -8.55
CA ILE A 72 0.79 -14.45 -8.46
C ILE A 72 0.20 -14.17 -9.85
N ASN A 73 -1.12 -14.30 -9.99
CA ASN A 73 -1.79 -13.84 -11.19
C ASN A 73 -1.79 -12.31 -11.25
N ARG A 74 -1.32 -11.73 -12.36
CA ARG A 74 -1.27 -10.27 -12.53
C ARG A 74 -2.64 -9.60 -12.41
N SER A 75 -3.73 -10.27 -12.77
CA SER A 75 -5.09 -9.75 -12.61
C SER A 75 -5.58 -9.71 -11.16
N HIS A 76 -4.82 -10.28 -10.22
CA HIS A 76 -5.11 -10.27 -8.78
C HIS A 76 -4.31 -9.19 -8.02
N ILE A 77 -3.53 -8.38 -8.73
CA ILE A 77 -2.77 -7.28 -8.17
C ILE A 77 -3.60 -6.01 -8.29
N HIS A 78 -3.92 -5.38 -7.17
CA HIS A 78 -4.70 -4.15 -7.13
C HIS A 78 -3.88 -3.06 -6.42
N ILE A 79 -3.55 -2.00 -7.15
CA ILE A 79 -2.84 -0.81 -6.66
C ILE A 79 -3.67 0.41 -7.07
N PRO A 80 -3.81 1.45 -6.23
CA PRO A 80 -4.51 2.66 -6.63
C PRO A 80 -3.91 3.25 -7.91
N ASP A 81 -4.76 3.76 -8.80
CA ASP A 81 -4.31 4.37 -10.04
C ASP A 81 -3.74 5.77 -9.78
N GLY A 82 -2.41 5.82 -9.71
CA GLY A 82 -1.62 7.05 -9.66
C GLY A 82 -2.02 8.10 -10.69
N MET A 83 -2.40 7.67 -11.89
CA MET A 83 -2.60 8.52 -13.06
C MET A 83 -4.03 9.02 -13.21
N ASN A 84 -4.98 8.54 -12.41
CA ASN A 84 -6.35 9.04 -12.49
C ASN A 84 -6.43 10.49 -12.00
N GLU A 85 -6.91 11.39 -12.87
CA GLU A 85 -7.02 12.81 -12.57
C GLU A 85 -8.16 13.09 -11.58
N ASP A 86 -9.25 12.32 -11.64
CA ASP A 86 -10.39 12.39 -10.72
C ASP A 86 -10.14 11.48 -9.52
N TRP A 87 -9.81 12.10 -8.38
CA TRP A 87 -9.48 11.36 -7.18
C TRP A 87 -10.69 10.86 -6.41
N GLN A 88 -11.85 11.49 -6.56
CA GLN A 88 -13.06 10.97 -5.94
C GLN A 88 -13.50 9.69 -6.66
N GLU A 89 -13.39 9.67 -7.99
CA GLU A 89 -13.68 8.48 -8.80
C GLU A 89 -12.76 7.32 -8.42
N GLU A 90 -11.45 7.55 -8.38
CA GLU A 90 -10.49 6.48 -8.06
C GLU A 90 -10.67 5.94 -6.64
N CYS A 91 -10.86 6.82 -5.64
CA CYS A 91 -11.15 6.38 -4.28
C CYS A 91 -12.43 5.52 -4.24
N GLY A 92 -13.50 5.94 -4.90
CA GLY A 92 -14.76 5.19 -4.96
C GLY A 92 -14.62 3.83 -5.64
N ARG A 93 -13.93 3.80 -6.80
CA ARG A 93 -13.62 2.58 -7.54
C ARG A 93 -12.81 1.60 -6.69
N TYR A 94 -11.82 2.10 -5.96
CA TYR A 94 -10.93 1.28 -5.14
C TYR A 94 -11.65 0.66 -3.94
N GLU A 95 -12.48 1.44 -3.24
CA GLU A 95 -13.36 0.95 -2.17
C GLU A 95 -14.33 -0.12 -2.68
N GLN A 96 -15.02 0.15 -3.79
CA GLN A 96 -15.95 -0.81 -4.38
C GLN A 96 -15.24 -2.11 -4.78
N MET A 97 -14.05 -2.01 -5.37
CA MET A 97 -13.25 -3.19 -5.72
C MET A 97 -12.91 -4.02 -4.48
N ILE A 98 -12.54 -3.39 -3.35
CA ILE A 98 -12.24 -4.11 -2.11
C ILE A 98 -13.49 -4.79 -1.54
N GLU A 99 -14.66 -4.15 -1.63
CA GLU A 99 -15.94 -4.78 -1.26
C GLU A 99 -16.27 -5.99 -2.14
N GLU A 100 -16.08 -5.87 -3.47
CA GLU A 100 -16.29 -6.96 -4.44
C GLU A 100 -15.33 -8.15 -4.21
N LEU A 101 -14.15 -7.88 -3.65
CA LEU A 101 -13.21 -8.92 -3.21
C LEU A 101 -13.63 -9.62 -1.91
N GLY A 102 -14.63 -9.10 -1.17
CA GLY A 102 -15.05 -9.62 0.13
C GLY A 102 -14.33 -8.99 1.34
N GLY A 103 -13.58 -7.91 1.10
CA GLY A 103 -12.75 -7.21 2.07
C GLY A 103 -11.35 -7.83 2.24
N ILE A 104 -10.64 -7.37 3.27
CA ILE A 104 -9.24 -7.78 3.55
C ILE A 104 -9.19 -8.82 4.67
N ASP A 105 -8.56 -9.97 4.41
CA ASP A 105 -8.38 -11.05 5.40
C ASP A 105 -7.14 -10.84 6.29
N LEU A 106 -6.05 -10.34 5.70
CA LEU A 106 -4.78 -10.09 6.35
C LEU A 106 -4.17 -8.79 5.83
N GLN A 107 -3.71 -7.95 6.75
CA GLN A 107 -3.00 -6.72 6.42
C GLN A 107 -1.60 -6.74 7.03
N ILE A 108 -0.59 -6.44 6.21
CA ILE A 108 0.80 -6.32 6.65
C ILE A 108 1.17 -4.85 6.46
N LEU A 109 1.45 -4.16 7.56
CA LEU A 109 1.66 -2.72 7.57
C LEU A 109 2.99 -2.37 8.22
N GLY A 110 3.66 -1.38 7.64
CA GLY A 110 4.76 -0.67 8.31
C GLY A 110 4.21 0.42 9.22
N LEU A 111 4.98 0.73 10.27
CA LEU A 111 4.76 1.92 11.10
C LEU A 111 5.89 2.89 10.85
N GLY A 112 5.54 4.14 10.54
CA GLY A 112 6.49 5.25 10.49
C GLY A 112 7.02 5.60 11.88
N HIS A 113 8.06 6.43 11.94
CA HIS A 113 8.71 6.83 13.20
C HIS A 113 7.74 7.53 14.18
N ASN A 114 6.75 8.25 13.64
CA ASN A 114 5.70 8.93 14.40
C ASN A 114 4.43 8.06 14.57
N GLY A 115 4.46 6.80 14.13
CA GLY A 115 3.32 5.88 14.20
C GLY A 115 2.36 5.93 13.02
N HIS A 116 2.65 6.70 11.96
CA HIS A 116 1.81 6.72 10.76
C HIS A 116 1.74 5.33 10.08
N ILE A 117 0.64 5.07 9.37
CA ILE A 117 0.43 3.86 8.57
C ILE A 117 0.19 4.30 7.11
N GLY A 118 1.10 3.93 6.21
CA GLY A 118 1.09 4.50 4.85
C GLY A 118 1.16 6.02 4.92
N PHE A 119 0.34 6.71 4.14
CA PHE A 119 0.22 8.18 4.23
C PHE A 119 -0.78 8.68 5.29
N ASN A 120 -1.20 7.85 6.24
CA ASN A 120 -2.09 8.26 7.34
C ASN A 120 -1.27 8.79 8.51
N GLU A 121 -1.01 10.09 8.49
CA GLU A 121 -0.37 10.81 9.60
C GLU A 121 -1.21 10.78 10.88
N PRO A 122 -0.59 10.94 12.06
CA PRO A 122 -1.32 11.08 13.31
C PRO A 122 -2.30 12.27 13.27
N ASP A 123 -3.57 11.98 13.52
CA ASP A 123 -4.64 12.98 13.59
C ASP A 123 -5.55 12.69 14.79
N SER A 124 -6.26 13.72 15.25
CA SER A 124 -7.34 13.67 16.22
C SER A 124 -8.54 12.85 15.76
N GLN A 125 -8.72 12.70 14.45
CA GLN A 125 -9.82 11.95 13.84
C GLN A 125 -9.31 10.80 13.00
N PHE A 126 -10.01 9.68 13.12
CA PHE A 126 -9.73 8.51 12.32
C PHE A 126 -10.48 8.58 10.99
N ALA A 127 -9.75 8.44 9.89
CA ALA A 127 -10.32 8.42 8.55
C ALA A 127 -10.53 6.97 8.09
N PRO A 128 -11.79 6.51 7.92
CA PRO A 128 -12.08 5.10 7.73
C PRO A 128 -11.99 4.61 6.27
N LEU A 129 -11.88 5.52 5.31
CA LEU A 129 -11.97 5.22 3.87
C LEU A 129 -10.78 5.81 3.09
N THR A 130 -10.63 5.32 1.88
CA THR A 130 -9.65 5.77 0.89
C THR A 130 -9.86 7.24 0.58
N ARG A 131 -8.78 8.02 0.68
CA ARG A 131 -8.83 9.45 0.42
C ARG A 131 -7.54 9.96 -0.19
N ARG A 132 -7.66 11.14 -0.80
CA ARG A 132 -6.50 11.94 -1.13
C ARG A 132 -5.91 12.53 0.14
N VAL A 133 -4.61 12.38 0.30
CA VAL A 133 -3.80 13.02 1.34
C VAL A 133 -2.71 13.85 0.69
N ASP A 134 -2.46 15.01 1.31
CA ASP A 134 -1.34 15.88 1.01
C ASP A 134 -0.19 15.47 1.94
N LEU A 135 1.02 15.31 1.39
CA LEU A 135 2.15 14.90 2.22
C LEU A 135 2.64 16.04 3.10
N THR A 136 3.09 15.67 4.29
CA THR A 136 3.92 16.55 5.11
C THR A 136 5.37 16.49 4.64
N GLU A 137 6.13 17.55 4.95
CA GLU A 137 7.56 17.62 4.63
C GLU A 137 8.35 16.47 5.27
N SER A 138 7.99 16.04 6.50
CA SER A 138 8.60 14.89 7.15
C SER A 138 8.34 13.55 6.43
N THR A 139 7.14 13.36 5.88
CA THR A 139 6.82 12.16 5.09
C THR A 139 7.61 12.15 3.78
N ILE A 140 7.77 13.32 3.15
CA ILE A 140 8.62 13.49 1.97
C ILE A 140 10.06 13.09 2.30
N GLU A 141 10.62 13.56 3.42
CA GLU A 141 11.98 13.21 3.84
C GLU A 141 12.17 11.71 4.09
N ASP A 142 11.22 11.05 4.79
CA ASP A 142 11.25 9.60 5.03
C ASP A 142 11.17 8.80 3.72
N VAL A 143 10.34 9.24 2.78
CA VAL A 143 10.21 8.65 1.43
C VAL A 143 11.41 8.97 0.55
N THR A 144 12.08 10.12 0.72
CA THR A 144 13.24 10.54 -0.08
C THR A 144 14.43 9.58 0.09
N VAL A 145 14.50 8.87 1.21
CA VAL A 145 15.49 7.79 1.41
C VAL A 145 15.25 6.63 0.42
N ILE A 146 14.04 6.50 -0.13
CA ILE A 146 13.60 5.47 -1.08
C ILE A 146 13.41 6.02 -2.51
N ALA A 147 13.05 7.30 -2.67
CA ALA A 147 12.76 7.95 -3.95
C ALA A 147 13.58 9.24 -4.17
N ASP A 148 14.03 9.47 -5.41
CA ASP A 148 14.89 10.61 -5.77
C ASP A 148 14.24 11.98 -5.48
N ARG A 149 15.00 12.90 -4.89
CA ARG A 149 14.53 14.16 -4.27
C ARG A 149 13.97 15.17 -5.29
N GLU A 150 14.37 15.08 -6.56
CA GLU A 150 13.86 15.92 -7.64
C GLU A 150 12.44 15.56 -8.09
N ALA A 151 11.99 14.31 -7.88
CA ALA A 151 10.67 13.86 -8.31
C ALA A 151 9.55 14.33 -7.37
N LEU A 152 9.84 14.49 -6.07
CA LEU A 152 8.88 14.86 -5.05
C LEU A 152 8.59 16.38 -5.01
N GLY A 153 9.51 17.22 -5.49
CA GLY A 153 9.34 18.67 -5.54
C GLY A 153 8.35 19.19 -6.61
N LYS A 154 7.70 18.29 -7.35
CA LYS A 154 6.72 18.61 -8.42
C LYS A 154 5.36 17.92 -8.24
N LEU A 155 5.14 17.21 -7.13
CA LEU A 155 3.87 16.57 -6.74
C LEU A 155 3.10 17.44 -5.75
#